data_AF-F7XQ69-F1
#
_entry.id   AF-F7XQ69-F1
#
_cell.length_a   1.000
_cell.length_b   1.000
_cell.length_c   1.000
_cell.angle_alpha   90.00
_cell.angle_beta   90.00
_cell.angle_gamma   90.00
#
_symmetry.space_group_name_H-M   'P 1'
#
loop_
_entity.id
_entity.type
_entity.pdbx_description
1 polymer ?
#
loop_
_entity_poly.entity_id
_entity_poly.type
_entity_poly.pdbx_seq_one_letter_code
_entity_poly.pdbx_strand_id
1 'polypeptide(L)'
;MPPGPPPFEDISSSGPPPMEGAGFAQSMGAFGNMLKIQESISELLPESKVPWNESRKFLKANTIENIKSTPLYKFHRDLFKKIGLGDIQLIGYAPMHYIFGVPDCPVCNLYPALNNQKVCAATTDALYRFFAEDLELECSVEEIECTKDGGQICKFKVDLQPISAYQIMLDETDRKILNGQDLKNIGSDELDRRKEILTVYKLLENGQLSEIGRTYMQFAGNMPVQEKIFDPPWKAREELASIAKEKGTFGAAFGSMKEKMQASGDKNGRDATVTPRVKPVDADKKEHIPEKNKPDSGKSESFAELLSKMKKNKKE
;
A
#
# COMPACT_ATOMS: atom_id res chain seq x y z
N MET A 1 1.38 87.42 17.71
CA MET A 1 2.26 86.22 17.70
C MET A 1 1.50 85.11 17.00
N PRO A 2 1.88 84.74 15.76
CA PRO A 2 1.28 83.59 15.09
C PRO A 2 1.89 82.28 15.63
N PRO A 3 1.09 81.20 15.83
CA PRO A 3 1.62 79.89 16.16
C PRO A 3 2.32 79.28 14.95
N GLY A 4 3.48 78.65 15.21
CA GLY A 4 4.47 78.24 14.21
C GLY A 4 4.12 77.00 13.36
N PRO A 5 5.01 76.66 12.40
CA PRO A 5 4.84 75.54 11.47
C PRO A 5 4.95 74.16 12.18
N PRO A 6 4.45 73.07 11.55
CA PRO A 6 4.15 71.81 12.23
C PRO A 6 5.42 71.00 12.53
N PRO A 7 5.43 70.18 13.59
CA PRO A 7 6.52 69.25 13.84
C PRO A 7 6.31 67.98 13.00
N PHE A 8 7.06 67.87 11.92
CA PHE A 8 7.43 66.57 11.35
C PHE A 8 8.80 66.19 11.94
N GLU A 9 8.80 65.27 12.91
CA GLU A 9 9.92 64.50 13.50
C GLU A 9 9.24 63.71 14.65
N ASP A 10 9.23 62.39 14.78
CA ASP A 10 10.25 61.39 14.49
C ASP A 10 9.61 60.08 13.99
N ILE A 11 9.86 59.70 12.74
CA ILE A 11 9.79 58.29 12.37
C ILE A 11 11.07 57.68 12.92
N SER A 12 11.00 57.21 14.17
CA SER A 12 12.00 56.29 14.68
C SER A 12 12.08 55.14 13.69
N SER A 13 13.26 54.97 13.13
CA SER A 13 13.61 53.88 12.25
C SER A 13 13.48 52.57 13.03
N SER A 14 12.27 52.00 13.08
CA SER A 14 12.12 50.56 13.19
C SER A 14 12.72 50.00 11.92
N GLY A 15 13.96 49.51 12.04
CA GLY A 15 14.60 48.76 10.97
C GLY A 15 13.63 47.69 10.44
N PRO A 16 13.76 47.32 9.15
CA PRO A 16 12.92 46.27 8.59
C PRO A 16 12.96 45.04 9.53
N PRO A 17 11.81 44.40 9.80
CA PRO A 17 11.76 43.27 10.72
C PRO A 17 12.83 42.24 10.34
N PRO A 18 13.47 41.59 11.33
CA PRO A 18 14.54 40.65 11.07
C PRO A 18 14.03 39.55 10.15
N MET A 19 14.76 39.36 9.05
CA MET A 19 14.47 38.50 7.90
C MET A 19 13.59 37.27 8.18
N GLU A 20 12.43 37.24 7.51
CA GLU A 20 11.61 36.06 7.17
C GLU A 20 12.32 35.08 6.21
N GLY A 21 13.66 35.03 6.20
CA GLY A 21 14.45 34.15 5.33
C GLY A 21 14.48 32.69 5.81
N ALA A 22 14.34 32.46 7.13
CA ALA A 22 14.34 31.12 7.71
C ALA A 22 13.06 30.33 7.39
N GLY A 23 11.89 30.99 7.43
CA GLY A 23 10.60 30.36 7.14
C GLY A 23 10.46 29.95 5.66
N PHE A 24 10.95 30.78 4.74
CA PHE A 24 10.93 30.46 3.31
C PHE A 24 11.91 29.32 2.96
N ALA A 25 13.15 29.38 3.43
CA ALA A 25 14.13 28.31 3.19
C ALA A 25 13.69 26.97 3.80
N GLN A 26 13.09 27.00 4.99
CA GLN A 26 12.50 25.83 5.64
C GLN A 26 11.31 25.27 4.85
N SER A 27 10.44 26.14 4.33
CA SER A 27 9.30 25.73 3.50
C SER A 27 9.75 25.13 2.16
N MET A 28 10.75 25.70 1.52
CA MET A 28 11.35 25.17 0.29
C MET A 28 12.05 23.82 0.53
N GLY A 29 12.75 23.67 1.66
CA GLY A 29 13.37 22.41 2.07
C GLY A 29 12.32 21.32 2.35
N ALA A 30 11.24 21.67 3.04
CA ALA A 30 10.11 20.77 3.30
C ALA A 30 9.42 20.33 1.99
N PHE A 31 9.20 21.27 1.06
CA PHE A 31 8.65 20.98 -0.25
C PHE A 31 9.55 20.05 -1.06
N GLY A 32 10.87 20.31 -1.09
CA GLY A 32 11.83 19.45 -1.78
C GLY A 32 11.90 18.03 -1.21
N ASN A 33 11.80 17.88 0.11
CA ASN A 33 11.75 16.56 0.74
C ASN A 33 10.41 15.84 0.46
N MET A 34 9.29 16.57 0.44
CA MET A 34 7.99 15.99 0.08
C MET A 34 7.98 15.50 -1.37
N LEU A 35 8.55 16.28 -2.30
CA LEU A 35 8.70 15.87 -3.69
C LEU A 35 9.51 14.58 -3.81
N LYS A 36 10.63 14.44 -3.10
CA LYS A 36 11.42 13.20 -3.08
C LYS A 36 10.63 12.00 -2.57
N ILE A 37 9.79 12.19 -1.56
CA ILE A 37 8.90 11.13 -1.07
C ILE A 37 7.91 10.73 -2.18
N GLN A 38 7.27 11.71 -2.83
CA GLN A 38 6.31 11.45 -3.91
C GLN A 38 6.95 10.79 -5.14
N GLU A 39 8.16 11.20 -5.51
CA GLU A 39 8.98 10.55 -6.55
C GLU A 39 9.28 9.10 -6.14
N SER A 40 9.75 8.88 -4.92
CA SER A 40 10.04 7.53 -4.41
C SER A 40 8.81 6.62 -4.36
N ILE A 41 7.63 7.15 -3.99
CA ILE A 41 6.35 6.43 -4.06
C ILE A 41 6.07 6.01 -5.50
N SER A 42 6.24 6.94 -6.45
CA SER A 42 5.94 6.72 -7.86
C SER A 42 6.89 5.75 -8.55
N GLU A 43 8.15 5.68 -8.10
CA GLU A 43 9.15 4.75 -8.62
C GLU A 43 9.06 3.37 -7.98
N LEU A 44 8.94 3.29 -6.65
CA LEU A 44 9.13 2.03 -5.91
C LEU A 44 7.84 1.21 -5.75
N LEU A 45 6.65 1.84 -5.69
CA LEU A 45 5.40 1.07 -5.54
C LEU A 45 5.07 0.22 -6.77
N PRO A 46 5.18 0.71 -8.03
CA PRO A 46 4.85 -0.10 -9.20
C PRO A 46 5.69 -1.38 -9.34
N GLU A 47 6.93 -1.38 -8.83
CA GLU A 47 7.82 -2.54 -8.80
C GLU A 47 7.52 -3.52 -7.65
N SER A 48 6.54 -3.20 -6.80
CA SER A 48 6.28 -3.89 -5.54
C SER A 48 5.14 -4.92 -5.61
N LYS A 49 4.70 -5.31 -6.81
CA LYS A 49 3.64 -6.30 -7.04
C LYS A 49 3.84 -7.57 -6.24
N VAL A 50 2.76 -8.09 -5.67
CA VAL A 50 2.79 -9.29 -4.82
C VAL A 50 1.90 -10.38 -5.38
N PRO A 51 2.41 -11.62 -5.53
CA PRO A 51 1.60 -12.72 -6.01
C PRO A 51 0.54 -13.11 -4.97
N TRP A 52 -0.62 -13.55 -5.44
CA TRP A 52 -1.79 -13.75 -4.60
C TRP A 52 -1.60 -14.81 -3.52
N ASN A 53 -0.71 -15.78 -3.74
CA ASN A 53 -0.35 -16.79 -2.74
C ASN A 53 0.31 -16.16 -1.49
N GLU A 54 1.11 -15.10 -1.66
CA GLU A 54 1.74 -14.38 -0.55
C GLU A 54 0.76 -13.42 0.13
N SER A 55 -0.04 -12.69 -0.67
CA SER A 55 -1.14 -11.88 -0.14
C SER A 55 -2.13 -12.71 0.67
N ARG A 56 -2.43 -13.94 0.22
CA ARG A 56 -3.29 -14.89 0.93
C ARG A 56 -2.73 -15.27 2.30
N LYS A 57 -1.42 -15.49 2.44
CA LYS A 57 -0.80 -15.80 3.74
C LYS A 57 -0.98 -14.65 4.72
N PHE A 58 -0.83 -13.41 4.23
CA PHE A 58 -1.08 -12.21 5.03
C PHE A 58 -2.55 -12.10 5.43
N LEU A 59 -3.49 -12.27 4.50
CA LEU A 59 -4.92 -12.20 4.77
C LEU A 59 -5.41 -13.33 5.68
N LYS A 60 -4.87 -14.55 5.57
CA LYS A 60 -5.26 -15.66 6.45
C LYS A 60 -4.68 -15.55 7.87
N ALA A 61 -3.75 -14.64 8.13
CA ALA A 61 -3.19 -14.43 9.45
C ALA A 61 -4.21 -13.73 10.37
N ASN A 62 -4.56 -14.37 11.49
CA ASN A 62 -5.62 -13.93 12.39
C ASN A 62 -5.14 -13.23 13.67
N THR A 63 -3.83 -13.03 13.84
CA THR A 63 -3.24 -12.28 14.96
C THR A 63 -2.18 -11.31 14.45
N ILE A 64 -1.89 -10.28 15.23
CA ILE A 64 -0.86 -9.28 14.89
C ILE A 64 0.50 -9.94 14.73
N GLU A 65 0.85 -10.89 15.59
CA GLU A 65 2.12 -11.62 15.56
C GLU A 65 2.23 -12.47 14.27
N ASN A 66 1.15 -13.16 13.90
CA ASN A 66 1.10 -13.95 12.67
C ASN A 66 1.26 -13.04 11.45
N ILE A 67 0.58 -11.90 11.42
CA ILE A 67 0.72 -10.92 10.33
C ILE A 67 2.16 -10.40 10.27
N LYS A 68 2.73 -10.01 11.41
CA LYS A 68 4.11 -9.49 11.50
C LYS A 68 5.17 -10.51 11.07
N SER A 69 4.87 -11.80 11.21
CA SER A 69 5.78 -12.87 10.80
C SER A 69 5.87 -13.04 9.28
N THR A 70 4.83 -12.61 8.55
CA THR A 70 4.72 -12.82 7.10
C THR A 70 5.82 -12.08 6.32
N PRO A 71 6.32 -12.65 5.21
CA PRO A 71 7.26 -11.96 4.32
C PRO A 71 6.68 -10.65 3.78
N LEU A 72 5.39 -10.65 3.42
CA LEU A 72 4.70 -9.47 2.91
C LEU A 72 4.74 -8.30 3.90
N TYR A 73 4.44 -8.53 5.18
CA TYR A 73 4.50 -7.45 6.18
C TYR A 73 5.90 -6.87 6.32
N LYS A 74 6.93 -7.73 6.37
CA LYS A 74 8.33 -7.29 6.47
C LYS A 74 8.75 -6.47 5.25
N PHE A 75 8.38 -6.93 4.06
CA PHE A 75 8.62 -6.21 2.81
C PHE A 75 7.92 -4.85 2.81
N HIS A 76 6.63 -4.80 3.14
CA HIS A 76 5.85 -3.56 3.24
C HIS A 76 6.51 -2.53 4.16
N ARG A 77 6.93 -2.95 5.36
CA ARG A 77 7.62 -2.07 6.30
C ARG A 77 8.94 -1.55 5.74
N ASP A 78 9.75 -2.44 5.19
CA ASP A 78 11.07 -2.07 4.64
C ASP A 78 10.93 -1.17 3.39
N LEU A 79 9.88 -1.36 2.59
CA LEU A 79 9.55 -0.53 1.44
C LEU A 79 9.17 0.89 1.87
N PHE A 80 8.27 1.03 2.85
CA PHE A 80 7.85 2.34 3.37
C PHE A 80 9.01 3.11 4.01
N LYS A 81 9.91 2.38 4.70
CA LYS A 81 11.16 2.95 5.21
C LYS A 81 12.06 3.47 4.08
N LYS A 82 12.17 2.73 2.97
CA LYS A 82 12.98 3.14 1.79
C LYS A 82 12.39 4.36 1.08
N ILE A 83 11.06 4.43 0.98
CA ILE A 83 10.36 5.59 0.41
C ILE A 83 10.58 6.85 1.26
N GLY A 84 10.87 6.69 2.55
CA GLY A 84 11.06 7.81 3.49
C GLY A 84 9.81 8.13 4.31
N LEU A 85 8.83 7.22 4.36
CA LEU A 85 7.61 7.37 5.17
C LEU A 85 7.80 6.92 6.63
N GLY A 86 8.99 6.42 6.98
CA GLY A 86 9.35 6.01 8.34
C GLY A 86 9.15 4.52 8.61
N ASP A 87 9.20 4.15 9.89
CA ASP A 87 9.03 2.76 10.33
C ASP A 87 7.56 2.47 10.61
N ILE A 88 6.85 1.94 9.61
CA ILE A 88 5.43 1.63 9.73
C ILE A 88 5.19 0.32 10.48
N GLN A 89 4.38 0.37 11.53
CA GLN A 89 4.15 -0.76 12.43
C GLN A 89 2.68 -1.12 12.51
N LEU A 90 2.33 -2.41 12.42
CA LEU A 90 0.96 -2.85 12.70
C LEU A 90 0.74 -2.81 14.22
N ILE A 91 -0.20 -1.98 14.66
CA ILE A 91 -0.52 -1.76 16.08
C ILE A 91 -1.93 -2.22 16.46
N GLY A 92 -2.81 -2.42 15.48
CA GLY A 92 -4.16 -2.93 15.68
C GLY A 92 -4.62 -3.78 14.52
N TYR A 93 -5.43 -4.79 14.81
CA TYR A 93 -5.98 -5.70 13.82
C TYR A 93 -7.38 -6.16 14.24
N ALA A 94 -8.28 -6.16 13.26
CA ALA A 94 -9.51 -6.95 13.25
C ALA A 94 -9.71 -7.49 11.81
N PRO A 95 -10.55 -8.52 11.59
CA PRO A 95 -10.78 -9.03 10.23
C PRO A 95 -11.17 -7.90 9.28
N MET A 96 -10.41 -7.75 8.18
CA MET A 96 -10.53 -6.67 7.18
C MET A 96 -10.18 -5.25 7.65
N HIS A 97 -9.65 -5.08 8.87
CA HIS A 97 -9.32 -3.78 9.44
C HIS A 97 -7.91 -3.78 10.03
N TYR A 98 -7.01 -2.99 9.44
CA TYR A 98 -5.61 -2.89 9.87
C TYR A 98 -5.32 -1.48 10.37
N ILE A 99 -4.67 -1.36 11.53
CA ILE A 99 -4.23 -0.07 12.05
C ILE A 99 -2.71 -0.06 12.07
N PHE A 100 -2.13 0.81 11.26
CA PHE A 100 -0.70 1.06 11.21
C PHE A 100 -0.34 2.32 11.97
N GLY A 101 0.70 2.26 12.80
CA GLY A 101 1.31 3.40 13.47
C GLY A 101 2.66 3.74 12.84
N VAL A 102 2.96 5.03 12.76
CA VAL A 102 4.29 5.52 12.36
C VAL A 102 4.84 6.37 13.51
N PRO A 103 5.72 5.80 14.35
CA PRO A 103 6.49 6.57 15.32
C PRO A 103 7.36 7.61 14.61
N ASP A 104 7.52 8.80 15.19
CA ASP A 104 8.37 9.88 14.67
C ASP A 104 8.15 10.16 13.17
N CYS A 105 6.88 10.29 12.76
CA CYS A 105 6.50 10.33 11.36
C CYS A 105 7.27 11.40 10.54
N PRO A 106 8.09 10.99 9.55
CA PRO A 106 8.92 11.92 8.78
C PRO A 106 8.13 13.00 8.06
N VAL A 107 6.94 12.66 7.52
CA VAL A 107 6.06 13.60 6.82
C VAL A 107 5.61 14.72 7.76
N CYS A 108 5.21 14.35 8.97
CA CYS A 108 4.73 15.31 9.95
C CYS A 108 5.90 16.20 10.48
N ASN A 109 7.15 15.71 10.45
CA ASN A 109 8.36 16.50 10.75
C ASN A 109 8.74 17.52 9.65
N LEU A 110 8.25 17.36 8.42
CA LEU A 110 8.48 18.35 7.35
C LEU A 110 7.74 19.67 7.60
N TYR A 111 6.68 19.66 8.41
CA TYR A 111 5.82 20.81 8.64
C TYR A 111 5.83 21.27 10.10
N PRO A 112 6.95 21.79 10.63
CA PRO A 112 7.06 22.13 12.05
C PRO A 112 6.09 23.24 12.48
N ALA A 113 5.75 24.17 11.59
CA ALA A 113 4.83 25.28 11.87
C ALA A 113 3.34 24.89 11.85
N LEU A 114 2.97 23.73 11.29
CA LEU A 114 1.58 23.28 11.22
C LEU A 114 1.22 22.51 12.50
N ASN A 115 0.09 22.87 13.11
CA ASN A 115 -0.49 22.23 14.30
C ASN A 115 -2.02 22.22 14.18
N ASN A 116 -2.69 21.35 14.94
CA ASN A 116 -4.14 21.10 14.96
C ASN A 116 -4.72 20.68 13.61
N GLN A 117 -3.94 19.91 12.83
CA GLN A 117 -4.42 19.32 11.58
C GLN A 117 -3.63 18.08 11.21
N LYS A 118 -4.28 17.19 10.44
CA LYS A 118 -3.70 16.00 9.84
C LYS A 118 -2.91 16.39 8.59
N VAL A 119 -1.63 16.04 8.54
CA VAL A 119 -0.71 16.46 7.46
C VAL A 119 -0.07 15.27 6.73
N CYS A 120 -0.33 14.05 7.18
CA CYS A 120 0.39 12.87 6.73
C CYS A 120 -0.30 12.17 5.53
N ALA A 121 -0.83 12.98 4.60
CA ALA A 121 -1.58 12.55 3.41
C ALA A 121 -0.75 11.68 2.44
N ALA A 122 0.56 11.94 2.30
CA ALA A 122 1.44 11.11 1.48
C ALA A 122 1.53 9.66 1.99
N THR A 123 1.46 9.46 3.31
CA THR A 123 1.45 8.13 3.92
C THR A 123 0.12 7.42 3.65
N THR A 124 -1.00 8.14 3.76
CA THR A 124 -2.34 7.62 3.43
C THR A 124 -2.43 7.20 1.96
N ASP A 125 -1.91 8.03 1.04
CA ASP A 125 -1.86 7.73 -0.39
C ASP A 125 -0.98 6.51 -0.68
N ALA A 126 0.23 6.45 -0.12
CA ALA A 126 1.12 5.31 -0.31
C ALA A 126 0.50 4.00 0.21
N LEU A 127 -0.17 4.02 1.37
CA LEU A 127 -0.90 2.86 1.90
C LEU A 127 -2.04 2.46 0.97
N TYR A 128 -2.83 3.43 0.50
CA TYR A 128 -3.92 3.14 -0.42
C TYR A 128 -3.40 2.50 -1.70
N ARG A 129 -2.37 3.08 -2.32
CA ARG A 129 -1.76 2.54 -3.54
C ARG A 129 -1.15 1.16 -3.34
N PHE A 130 -0.46 0.94 -2.23
CA PHE A 130 0.10 -0.38 -1.93
C PHE A 130 -0.99 -1.46 -1.83
N PHE A 131 -2.06 -1.20 -1.08
CA PHE A 131 -3.15 -2.19 -0.95
C PHE A 131 -4.00 -2.30 -2.24
N ALA A 132 -4.38 -1.19 -2.85
CA ALA A 132 -5.28 -1.18 -4.02
C ALA A 132 -4.58 -1.56 -5.32
N GLU A 133 -3.38 -1.04 -5.57
CA GLU A 133 -2.65 -1.27 -6.81
C GLU A 133 -1.78 -2.53 -6.71
N ASP A 134 -1.00 -2.71 -5.63
CA ASP A 134 0.04 -3.74 -5.57
C ASP A 134 -0.44 -5.06 -5.00
N LEU A 135 -1.38 -5.02 -4.06
CA LEU A 135 -2.07 -6.21 -3.56
C LEU A 135 -3.41 -6.48 -4.26
N GLU A 136 -3.90 -5.54 -5.07
CA GLU A 136 -5.18 -5.63 -5.78
C GLU A 136 -6.39 -5.79 -4.83
N LEU A 137 -6.27 -5.18 -3.65
CA LEU A 137 -7.29 -5.19 -2.61
C LEU A 137 -8.01 -3.85 -2.59
N GLU A 138 -9.29 -3.87 -2.96
CA GLU A 138 -10.14 -2.69 -2.79
C GLU A 138 -10.18 -2.31 -1.31
N CYS A 139 -9.80 -1.07 -1.00
CA CYS A 139 -9.67 -0.61 0.37
C CYS A 139 -9.95 0.89 0.49
N SER A 140 -10.13 1.34 1.73
CA SER A 140 -10.07 2.76 2.10
C SER A 140 -9.01 2.97 3.15
N VAL A 141 -8.27 4.07 3.06
CA VAL A 141 -7.24 4.44 4.04
C VAL A 141 -7.57 5.79 4.64
N GLU A 142 -7.54 5.86 5.97
CA GLU A 142 -7.80 7.08 6.72
C GLU A 142 -6.69 7.32 7.76
N GLU A 143 -6.18 8.55 7.83
CA GLU A 143 -5.37 8.99 8.97
C GLU A 143 -6.31 9.23 10.15
N ILE A 144 -6.27 8.37 11.18
CA ILE A 144 -7.17 8.46 12.34
C ILE A 144 -6.58 9.30 13.48
N GLU A 145 -5.26 9.31 13.63
CA GLU A 145 -4.53 10.14 14.60
C GLU A 145 -3.27 10.72 13.96
N CYS A 146 -2.90 11.94 14.34
CA CYS A 146 -1.71 12.63 13.83
C CYS A 146 -0.96 13.30 14.97
N THR A 147 0.37 13.27 14.96
CA THR A 147 1.17 14.00 15.96
C THR A 147 0.96 15.52 15.89
N LYS A 148 0.67 16.04 14.69
CA LYS A 148 0.31 17.45 14.50
C LYS A 148 -1.09 17.80 14.96
N ASP A 149 -1.93 16.81 15.27
CA ASP A 149 -3.31 16.97 15.74
C ASP A 149 -3.47 16.48 17.19
N GLY A 150 -2.39 16.51 17.99
CA GLY A 150 -2.39 16.12 19.40
C GLY A 150 -2.26 14.62 19.67
N GLY A 151 -2.12 13.79 18.64
CA GLY A 151 -1.81 12.36 18.77
C GLY A 151 -0.39 12.11 19.26
N GLN A 152 -0.15 10.96 19.92
CA GLN A 152 1.20 10.56 20.33
C GLN A 152 2.03 10.00 19.17
N ILE A 153 1.36 9.34 18.23
CA ILE A 153 1.93 8.79 17.00
C ILE A 153 0.91 8.99 15.87
N CYS A 154 1.38 9.01 14.62
CA CYS A 154 0.46 9.02 13.49
C CYS A 154 -0.10 7.61 13.29
N LYS A 155 -1.43 7.47 13.20
CA LYS A 155 -2.12 6.20 12.99
C LYS A 155 -2.97 6.25 11.74
N PHE A 156 -2.91 5.17 10.97
CA PHE A 156 -3.60 5.01 9.69
C PHE A 156 -4.43 3.75 9.74
N LYS A 157 -5.71 3.87 9.43
CA LYS A 157 -6.65 2.76 9.35
C LYS A 157 -6.80 2.36 7.88
N VAL A 158 -6.58 1.08 7.60
CA VAL A 158 -6.83 0.46 6.29
C VAL A 158 -8.01 -0.49 6.46
N ASP A 159 -9.11 -0.17 5.79
CA ASP A 159 -10.31 -1.00 5.75
C ASP A 159 -10.40 -1.68 4.38
N LEU A 160 -10.41 -3.01 4.35
CA LEU A 160 -10.55 -3.78 3.12
C LEU A 160 -12.02 -4.02 2.79
N GLN A 161 -12.36 -3.96 1.50
CA GLN A 161 -13.66 -4.42 1.02
C GLN A 161 -13.70 -5.95 1.09
N PRO A 162 -14.67 -6.54 1.83
CA PRO A 162 -14.70 -7.99 2.05
C PRO A 162 -14.71 -8.83 0.77
N ILE A 163 -15.47 -8.42 -0.26
CA ILE A 163 -15.59 -9.18 -1.51
C ILE A 163 -14.23 -9.29 -2.23
N SER A 164 -13.51 -8.18 -2.37
CA SER A 164 -12.17 -8.14 -2.99
C SER A 164 -11.18 -8.96 -2.17
N ALA A 165 -11.19 -8.81 -0.85
CA ALA A 165 -10.31 -9.58 0.02
C ALA A 165 -10.59 -11.10 -0.02
N TYR A 166 -11.86 -11.53 -0.05
CA TYR A 166 -12.22 -12.94 -0.16
C TYR A 166 -11.78 -13.55 -1.49
N GLN A 167 -11.78 -12.79 -2.58
CA GLN A 167 -11.34 -13.26 -3.89
C GLN A 167 -9.88 -13.75 -3.87
N ILE A 168 -9.01 -13.05 -3.14
CA ILE A 168 -7.58 -13.36 -3.00
C ILE A 168 -7.36 -14.37 -1.86
N MET A 169 -8.04 -14.18 -0.73
CA MET A 169 -7.88 -14.98 0.47
C MET A 169 -8.35 -16.43 0.30
N LEU A 170 -9.48 -16.65 -0.40
CA LEU A 170 -10.10 -17.97 -0.51
C LEU A 170 -9.53 -18.74 -1.70
N ASP A 171 -8.82 -19.82 -1.39
CA ASP A 171 -8.35 -20.76 -2.41
C ASP A 171 -9.46 -21.72 -2.86
N GLU A 172 -9.15 -22.58 -3.83
CA GLU A 172 -10.12 -23.54 -4.37
C GLU A 172 -10.66 -24.47 -3.28
N THR A 173 -9.81 -24.90 -2.33
CA THR A 173 -10.22 -25.75 -1.22
C THR A 173 -11.21 -25.02 -0.31
N ASP A 174 -10.94 -23.76 0.05
CA ASP A 174 -11.86 -22.99 0.90
C ASP A 174 -13.23 -22.84 0.23
N ARG A 175 -13.26 -22.61 -1.09
CA ARG A 175 -14.50 -22.56 -1.86
C ARG A 175 -15.24 -23.89 -1.88
N LYS A 176 -14.52 -25.02 -1.92
CA LYS A 176 -15.12 -26.37 -1.78
C LYS A 176 -15.74 -26.58 -0.41
N ILE A 177 -15.09 -26.11 0.67
CA ILE A 177 -15.64 -26.13 2.04
C ILE A 177 -16.96 -25.33 2.09
N LEU A 178 -16.97 -24.11 1.54
CA LEU A 178 -18.16 -23.25 1.52
C LEU A 178 -19.31 -23.84 0.69
N ASN A 179 -18.98 -24.58 -0.38
CA ASN A 179 -19.95 -25.32 -1.19
C ASN A 179 -20.46 -26.62 -0.55
N GLY A 180 -19.94 -27.00 0.62
CA GLY A 180 -20.29 -28.28 1.26
C GLY A 180 -19.80 -29.49 0.48
N GLN A 181 -18.77 -29.35 -0.36
CA GLN A 181 -18.19 -30.46 -1.09
C GLN A 181 -17.31 -31.32 -0.18
N ASP A 182 -17.36 -32.64 -0.40
CA ASP A 182 -16.61 -33.61 0.38
C ASP A 182 -15.11 -33.58 0.02
N LEU A 183 -14.26 -33.23 0.99
CA LEU A 183 -12.82 -33.03 0.83
C LEU A 183 -12.07 -34.26 1.34
N LYS A 184 -12.24 -35.38 0.64
CA LYS A 184 -11.66 -36.69 1.02
C LYS A 184 -10.12 -36.73 1.10
N ASN A 185 -9.44 -35.73 0.53
CA ASN A 185 -7.98 -35.67 0.43
C ASN A 185 -7.33 -34.74 1.47
N ILE A 186 -8.10 -34.13 2.38
CA ILE A 186 -7.59 -33.16 3.36
C ILE A 186 -7.62 -33.80 4.75
N GLY A 187 -6.51 -33.71 5.48
CA GLY A 187 -6.45 -34.17 6.87
C GLY A 187 -7.42 -33.39 7.76
N SER A 188 -7.94 -34.03 8.82
CA SER A 188 -8.90 -33.44 9.77
C SER A 188 -8.41 -32.09 10.32
N ASP A 189 -7.14 -32.03 10.70
CA ASP A 189 -6.57 -30.87 11.38
C ASP A 189 -6.49 -29.65 10.47
N GLU A 190 -6.16 -29.86 9.19
CA GLU A 190 -6.13 -28.80 8.18
C GLU A 190 -7.54 -28.33 7.82
N LEU A 191 -8.51 -29.26 7.76
CA LEU A 191 -9.91 -28.92 7.53
C LEU A 191 -10.45 -28.05 8.67
N ASP A 192 -10.17 -28.41 9.92
CA ASP A 192 -10.62 -27.69 11.09
C ASP A 192 -9.99 -26.30 11.18
N ARG A 193 -8.68 -26.19 10.89
CA ARG A 193 -7.99 -24.89 10.79
C ARG A 193 -8.62 -23.99 9.73
N ARG A 194 -8.97 -24.54 8.56
CA ARG A 194 -9.62 -23.76 7.49
C ARG A 194 -11.02 -23.32 7.90
N LYS A 195 -11.81 -24.19 8.52
CA LYS A 195 -13.13 -23.83 9.06
C LYS A 195 -13.03 -22.73 10.12
N GLU A 196 -12.02 -22.77 10.98
CA GLU A 196 -11.76 -21.73 11.97
C GLU A 196 -11.50 -20.37 11.29
N ILE A 197 -10.61 -20.33 10.29
CA ILE A 197 -10.35 -19.10 9.51
C ILE A 197 -11.64 -18.58 8.86
N LEU A 198 -12.40 -19.46 8.20
CA LEU A 198 -13.68 -19.08 7.57
C LEU A 198 -14.69 -18.56 8.60
N THR A 199 -14.64 -19.03 9.84
CA THR A 199 -15.49 -18.56 10.95
C THR A 199 -15.04 -17.19 11.47
N VAL A 200 -13.73 -16.95 11.59
CA VAL A 200 -13.16 -15.63 11.94
C VAL A 200 -13.61 -14.57 10.95
N TYR A 201 -13.64 -14.91 9.66
CA TYR A 201 -14.12 -14.05 8.58
C TYR A 201 -15.64 -14.05 8.41
N LYS A 202 -16.38 -14.67 9.33
CA LYS A 202 -17.85 -14.72 9.31
C LYS A 202 -18.43 -15.29 8.02
N LEU A 203 -17.70 -16.15 7.30
CA LEU A 203 -18.21 -16.91 6.14
C LEU A 203 -18.92 -18.19 6.57
N LEU A 204 -18.48 -18.76 7.70
CA LEU A 204 -19.13 -19.86 8.39
C LEU A 204 -19.62 -19.43 9.78
N GLU A 205 -20.72 -20.03 10.22
CA GLU A 205 -21.26 -19.92 11.57
C GLU A 205 -21.81 -21.29 11.97
N ASN A 206 -21.34 -21.85 13.09
CA ASN A 206 -21.70 -23.20 13.56
C ASN A 206 -21.52 -24.31 12.49
N GLY A 207 -20.49 -24.18 11.65
CA GLY A 207 -20.20 -25.13 10.57
C GLY A 207 -21.13 -25.02 9.36
N GLN A 208 -22.01 -24.03 9.31
CA GLN A 208 -22.90 -23.73 8.19
C GLN A 208 -22.57 -22.38 7.56
N LEU A 209 -23.03 -22.17 6.33
CA LEU A 209 -22.82 -20.91 5.61
C LEU A 209 -23.57 -19.77 6.32
N SER A 210 -22.85 -18.71 6.69
CA SER A 210 -23.46 -17.53 7.32
C SER A 210 -24.25 -16.69 6.29
N GLU A 211 -24.90 -15.60 6.73
CA GLU A 211 -25.49 -14.62 5.81
C GLU A 211 -24.43 -14.00 4.87
N ILE A 212 -23.28 -13.59 5.40
CA ILE A 212 -22.17 -13.03 4.61
C ILE A 212 -21.61 -14.08 3.66
N GLY A 213 -21.48 -15.33 4.12
CA GLY A 213 -21.05 -16.46 3.28
C GLY A 213 -22.03 -16.71 2.13
N ARG A 214 -23.34 -16.69 2.38
CA ARG A 214 -24.38 -16.80 1.33
C ARG A 214 -24.27 -15.69 0.30
N THR A 215 -24.15 -14.44 0.75
CA THR A 215 -23.96 -13.28 -0.14
C THR A 215 -22.71 -13.44 -0.99
N TYR A 216 -21.57 -13.80 -0.38
CA TYR A 216 -20.33 -14.05 -1.12
C TYR A 216 -20.53 -15.13 -2.19
N MET A 217 -21.14 -16.27 -1.84
CA MET A 217 -21.38 -17.36 -2.79
C MET A 217 -22.30 -16.96 -3.95
N GLN A 218 -23.30 -16.12 -3.68
CA GLN A 218 -24.24 -15.62 -4.70
C GLN A 218 -23.58 -14.66 -5.71
N PHE A 219 -22.72 -13.76 -5.24
CA PHE A 219 -22.18 -12.68 -6.08
C PHE A 219 -20.77 -12.94 -6.61
N ALA A 220 -19.92 -13.68 -5.89
CA ALA A 220 -18.50 -13.81 -6.20
C ALA A 220 -17.94 -15.24 -6.10
N GLY A 221 -18.60 -16.15 -5.37
CA GLY A 221 -18.08 -17.50 -5.11
C GLY A 221 -17.82 -18.33 -6.37
N ASN A 222 -18.63 -18.10 -7.42
CA ASN A 222 -18.56 -18.83 -8.70
C ASN A 222 -17.78 -18.08 -9.80
N MET A 223 -17.20 -16.90 -9.51
CA MET A 223 -16.38 -16.22 -10.51
C MET A 223 -15.07 -16.99 -10.73
N PRO A 224 -14.71 -17.30 -12.00
CA PRO A 224 -13.44 -17.94 -12.31
C PRO A 224 -12.31 -16.97 -11.95
N VAL A 225 -11.50 -17.37 -10.98
CA VAL A 225 -10.36 -16.58 -10.52
C VAL A 225 -9.09 -17.18 -11.11
N GLN A 226 -8.38 -16.42 -11.93
CA GLN A 226 -7.04 -16.78 -12.38
C GLN A 226 -6.03 -16.33 -11.34
N GLU A 227 -5.34 -17.30 -10.74
CA GLU A 227 -4.29 -17.01 -9.77
C GLU A 227 -3.09 -16.38 -10.47
N LYS A 228 -2.64 -15.22 -9.98
CA LYS A 228 -1.46 -14.54 -10.51
C LYS A 228 -0.21 -15.15 -9.89
N ILE A 229 0.53 -15.89 -10.71
CA ILE A 229 1.74 -16.61 -10.31
C ILE A 229 2.95 -15.88 -10.90
N PHE A 230 3.71 -15.23 -10.04
CA PHE A 230 5.00 -14.63 -10.35
C PHE A 230 5.85 -14.59 -9.07
N ASP A 231 7.13 -14.28 -9.22
CA ASP A 231 8.05 -14.27 -8.09
C ASP A 231 7.84 -13.02 -7.22
N PRO A 232 7.72 -13.17 -5.89
CA PRO A 232 7.55 -12.01 -5.03
C PRO A 232 8.81 -11.14 -5.00
N PRO A 233 8.69 -9.83 -4.74
CA PRO A 233 9.79 -8.86 -4.88
C PRO A 233 10.92 -9.07 -3.87
N TRP A 234 10.68 -9.87 -2.82
CA TRP A 234 11.69 -10.26 -1.83
C TRP A 234 12.38 -11.59 -2.13
N LYS A 235 11.94 -12.38 -3.12
CA LYS A 235 12.48 -13.72 -3.42
C LYS A 235 13.99 -13.69 -3.67
N ALA A 236 14.45 -12.73 -4.48
CA ALA A 236 15.87 -12.52 -4.75
C ALA A 236 16.71 -12.31 -3.47
N ARG A 237 16.16 -11.56 -2.50
CA ARG A 237 16.84 -11.32 -1.21
C ARG A 237 16.83 -12.56 -0.33
N GLU A 238 15.74 -13.32 -0.32
CA GLU A 238 15.65 -14.58 0.43
C GLU A 238 16.62 -15.63 -0.11
N GLU A 239 16.79 -15.73 -1.43
CA GLU A 239 17.77 -16.61 -2.06
C GLU A 239 19.20 -16.20 -1.70
N LEU A 240 19.53 -14.91 -1.78
CA LEU A 240 20.84 -14.40 -1.36
C LEU A 240 21.11 -14.66 0.12
N ALA A 241 20.13 -14.44 0.99
CA ALA A 241 20.25 -14.70 2.43
C ALA A 241 20.43 -16.19 2.72
N SER A 242 19.73 -17.07 1.98
CA SER A 242 19.85 -18.52 2.11
C SER A 242 21.23 -19.00 1.68
N ILE A 243 21.73 -18.52 0.53
CA ILE A 243 23.07 -18.88 0.06
C ILE A 243 24.14 -18.28 0.97
N ALA A 244 23.96 -17.07 1.51
CA ALA A 244 24.90 -16.46 2.45
C ALA A 244 24.96 -17.24 3.78
N LYS A 245 23.82 -17.76 4.24
CA LYS A 245 23.74 -18.64 5.41
C LYS A 245 24.44 -19.98 5.18
N GLU A 246 24.35 -20.53 3.98
CA GLU A 246 25.04 -21.77 3.59
C GLU A 246 26.54 -21.59 3.35
N LYS A 247 26.96 -20.48 2.70
CA LYS A 247 28.34 -20.24 2.28
C LYS A 247 29.15 -19.32 3.21
N GLY A 248 28.56 -18.86 4.32
CA GLY A 248 29.21 -18.09 5.37
C GLY A 248 29.65 -16.66 5.00
N THR A 249 29.51 -16.22 3.75
CA THR A 249 29.90 -14.87 3.29
C THR A 249 28.97 -14.34 2.17
N PHE A 250 28.69 -13.03 2.20
CA PHE A 250 27.82 -12.36 1.21
C PHE A 250 28.39 -12.40 -0.23
N GLY A 251 29.72 -12.39 -0.38
CA GLY A 251 30.39 -12.44 -1.69
C GLY A 251 30.19 -13.77 -2.43
N ALA A 252 30.19 -14.89 -1.71
CA ALA A 252 29.92 -16.20 -2.28
C ALA A 252 28.44 -16.36 -2.70
N ALA A 253 27.53 -15.70 -1.99
CA ALA A 253 26.10 -15.68 -2.30
C ALA A 253 25.80 -14.93 -3.61
N PHE A 254 26.40 -13.75 -3.78
CA PHE A 254 26.24 -12.95 -4.99
C PHE A 254 26.83 -13.66 -6.22
N GLY A 255 28.01 -14.27 -6.09
CA GLY A 255 28.64 -15.04 -7.17
C GLY A 255 27.78 -16.23 -7.64
N SER A 256 27.19 -16.96 -6.69
CA SER A 256 26.35 -18.13 -6.99
C SER A 256 25.00 -17.75 -7.62
N MET A 257 24.42 -16.61 -7.23
CA MET A 257 23.19 -16.10 -7.84
C MET A 257 23.44 -15.63 -9.27
N LYS A 258 24.58 -14.98 -9.53
CA LYS A 258 25.01 -14.58 -10.87
C LYS A 258 25.21 -15.80 -11.78
N GLU A 259 25.84 -16.86 -11.28
CA GLU A 259 25.99 -18.13 -12.02
C GLU A 259 24.63 -18.79 -12.32
N LYS A 260 23.69 -18.79 -11.37
CA LYS A 260 22.33 -19.32 -11.60
C LYS A 260 21.52 -18.51 -12.61
N MET A 261 21.65 -17.18 -12.60
CA MET A 261 20.98 -16.30 -13.58
C MET A 261 21.59 -16.46 -14.98
N GLN A 262 22.89 -16.66 -15.08
CA GLN A 262 23.57 -16.95 -16.35
C GLN A 262 23.22 -18.36 -16.88
N ALA A 263 23.17 -19.37 -16.01
CA ALA A 263 22.79 -20.73 -16.38
C ALA A 263 21.31 -20.88 -16.79
N SER A 264 20.44 -19.99 -16.31
CA SER A 264 19.02 -19.95 -16.70
C SER A 264 18.77 -19.15 -17.98
N GLY A 265 19.73 -18.32 -18.41
CA GLY A 265 19.67 -17.54 -19.66
C GLY A 265 20.05 -18.32 -20.91
N ASP A 266 20.53 -19.56 -20.79
CA ASP A 266 21.15 -20.32 -21.88
C ASP A 266 20.22 -21.35 -22.57
N LYS A 267 18.88 -21.21 -22.41
CA LYS A 267 17.89 -22.09 -23.06
C LYS A 267 16.96 -21.42 -24.07
N ASN A 268 17.26 -20.22 -24.54
CA ASN A 268 16.67 -19.69 -25.77
C ASN A 268 17.71 -18.89 -26.55
N GLY A 269 18.39 -19.57 -27.47
CA GLY A 269 19.35 -18.91 -28.36
C GLY A 269 18.68 -17.97 -29.35
N ARG A 270 19.25 -16.77 -29.50
CA ARG A 270 19.98 -16.31 -30.69
C ARG A 270 20.37 -14.83 -30.55
N ASP A 271 21.66 -14.59 -30.83
CA ASP A 271 22.31 -13.36 -31.29
C ASP A 271 21.69 -11.99 -30.98
N ALA A 272 22.39 -11.20 -30.16
CA ALA A 272 22.92 -9.91 -30.61
C ALA A 272 23.93 -9.36 -29.59
N THR A 273 25.20 -9.37 -29.98
CA THR A 273 26.28 -8.57 -29.41
C THR A 273 25.89 -7.09 -29.35
N VAL A 274 25.82 -6.48 -28.17
CA VAL A 274 25.74 -5.02 -28.05
C VAL A 274 26.78 -4.53 -27.05
N THR A 275 27.92 -4.12 -27.58
CA THR A 275 28.86 -3.19 -26.97
C THR A 275 28.19 -1.82 -26.74
N PRO A 276 28.50 -1.09 -25.66
CA PRO A 276 27.91 0.21 -25.40
C PRO A 276 28.55 1.28 -26.28
N ARG A 277 27.78 1.92 -27.16
CA ARG A 277 28.22 3.11 -27.91
C ARG A 277 27.37 4.32 -27.51
N VAL A 278 27.96 5.17 -26.67
CA VAL A 278 27.50 6.53 -26.37
C VAL A 278 27.69 7.42 -27.60
N LYS A 279 26.68 8.26 -27.91
CA LYS A 279 26.75 9.68 -28.40
C LYS A 279 25.40 10.09 -29.05
N PRO A 280 25.12 11.40 -29.28
CA PRO A 280 24.60 12.39 -28.34
C PRO A 280 23.27 13.01 -28.85
N VAL A 281 22.75 13.97 -28.07
CA VAL A 281 21.56 14.79 -28.27
C VAL A 281 21.60 15.61 -29.58
N ASP A 282 20.51 15.68 -30.35
CA ASP A 282 19.94 16.96 -30.83
C ASP A 282 18.54 16.86 -31.50
N ALA A 283 17.78 17.89 -31.14
CA ALA A 283 16.53 18.53 -31.62
C ALA A 283 15.69 18.04 -32.82
N ASP A 284 14.38 18.29 -32.62
CA ASP A 284 13.32 18.66 -33.57
C ASP A 284 12.73 17.61 -34.53
N LYS A 285 11.47 17.22 -34.26
CA LYS A 285 10.33 17.48 -35.18
C LYS A 285 8.95 17.14 -34.57
N LYS A 286 8.00 18.00 -34.93
CA LYS A 286 6.57 18.08 -34.59
C LYS A 286 5.69 16.97 -35.20
N GLU A 287 4.44 16.95 -34.70
CA GLU A 287 3.19 16.36 -35.26
C GLU A 287 3.05 14.84 -35.06
N HIS A 288 1.93 14.25 -34.64
CA HIS A 288 0.51 14.62 -34.81
C HIS A 288 -0.35 13.86 -33.77
N ILE A 289 -1.35 14.51 -33.18
CA ILE A 289 -2.41 13.88 -32.37
C ILE A 289 -3.53 13.39 -33.30
N PRO A 290 -4.16 12.23 -33.01
CA PRO A 290 -5.58 12.06 -33.29
C PRO A 290 -6.38 11.73 -32.02
N GLU A 291 -7.48 12.47 -31.90
CA GLU A 291 -8.56 12.43 -30.93
C GLU A 291 -9.50 11.21 -31.09
N LYS A 292 -10.23 10.94 -30.00
CA LYS A 292 -11.51 10.18 -29.84
C LYS A 292 -11.41 8.66 -29.65
N ASN A 293 -11.80 8.23 -28.44
CA ASN A 293 -13.05 7.50 -28.23
C ASN A 293 -13.55 7.66 -26.77
N LYS A 294 -14.78 8.18 -26.64
CA LYS A 294 -15.56 8.25 -25.39
C LYS A 294 -16.04 6.84 -24.99
N PRO A 295 -16.13 6.51 -23.70
CA PRO A 295 -17.08 5.52 -23.21
C PRO A 295 -18.37 6.18 -22.70
N ASP A 296 -19.48 5.53 -23.05
CA ASP A 296 -20.86 5.86 -22.69
C ASP A 296 -21.08 5.98 -21.18
N SER A 297 -21.83 7.01 -20.83
CA SER A 297 -22.39 7.25 -19.51
C SER A 297 -23.60 6.32 -19.27
N GLY A 298 -23.34 5.12 -18.76
CA GLY A 298 -24.34 4.27 -18.10
C GLY A 298 -24.33 4.53 -16.60
N LYS A 299 -25.42 5.06 -16.06
CA LYS A 299 -25.60 5.33 -14.62
C LYS A 299 -25.39 4.06 -13.78
N SER A 300 -24.22 3.91 -13.16
CA SER A 300 -24.00 2.98 -12.07
C SER A 300 -24.50 3.62 -10.78
N GLU A 301 -25.70 3.26 -10.33
CA GLU A 301 -26.15 3.62 -8.98
C GLU A 301 -25.16 3.01 -7.97
N SER A 302 -24.52 3.88 -7.18
CA SER A 302 -23.52 3.49 -6.19
C SER A 302 -24.15 2.60 -5.12
N PHE A 303 -23.45 1.56 -4.70
CA PHE A 303 -23.88 0.59 -3.67
C PHE A 303 -24.27 1.28 -2.32
N ALA A 304 -23.71 2.47 -2.05
CA ALA A 304 -24.10 3.31 -0.92
C ALA A 304 -25.57 3.78 -0.99
N GLU A 305 -26.10 3.99 -2.20
CA GLU A 305 -27.50 4.35 -2.45
C GLU A 305 -28.44 3.16 -2.27
N LEU A 306 -28.00 1.95 -2.63
CA LEU A 306 -28.75 0.70 -2.42
C LEU A 306 -28.88 0.34 -0.93
N LEU A 307 -27.79 0.47 -0.15
CA LEU A 307 -27.83 0.27 1.31
C LEU A 307 -28.71 1.30 2.02
N SER A 308 -28.77 2.53 1.50
CA SER A 308 -29.61 3.59 2.04
C SER A 308 -31.10 3.38 1.72
N LYS A 309 -31.44 2.86 0.54
CA LYS A 309 -32.82 2.48 0.17
C LYS A 309 -33.31 1.28 0.99
N MET A 310 -32.46 0.29 1.27
CA MET A 310 -32.84 -0.88 2.09
C MET A 310 -33.06 -0.55 3.57
N LYS A 311 -32.36 0.44 4.12
CA LYS A 311 -32.62 0.91 5.50
C LYS A 311 -33.94 1.67 5.66
N LYS A 312 -34.44 2.31 4.59
CA LYS A 312 -35.76 2.98 4.59
C LYS A 312 -36.91 1.97 4.53
N ASN A 313 -36.76 0.85 3.83
CA ASN A 313 -37.81 -0.17 3.73
C ASN A 313 -37.94 -1.10 4.96
N LYS A 314 -37.16 -0.87 6.02
CA LYS A 314 -37.27 -1.57 7.31
C LYS A 314 -37.94 -0.74 8.42
N LYS A 315 -38.47 0.43 8.08
CA LYS A 315 -39.32 1.27 8.96
C LYS A 315 -40.68 1.51 8.31
N GLU A 316 -41.41 0.44 8.04
CA GLU A 316 -42.87 0.40 8.01
C GLU A 316 -43.32 -0.88 8.73
#